data_AF-A0A7S4MC82-F1
#
_entry.id   AF-A0A7S4MC82-F1
#
_cell.length_a   1.000
_cell.length_b   1.000
_cell.length_c   1.000
_cell.angle_alpha   90.00
_cell.angle_beta   90.00
_cell.angle_gamma   90.00
#
_symmetry.space_group_name_H-M   'P 1'
#
loop_
_entity.id
_entity.type
_entity.pdbx_description
1 polymer ?
#
loop_
_entity_poly.entity_id
_entity_poly.type
_entity_poly.pdbx_seq_one_letter_code
_entity_poly.pdbx_strand_id
1 'polypeptide(L)'
;RFCDNWGISKQSETLLAADGGRWPQEYVNECRLFVTTNHLCILWKMFGIEERELVPLQLLSNVTHTTMGKEKALKVSTANWKQDYTFTSLQLMEHSESILNSAIQKVAASPARLPVARRKTLYQTNNPFLLSPMEWNAIWAEAKKIQFKPNEVIIDTKQAHSFLYQLVSGRVMANGSPPVLISKKGTIFGAISFFEESAPPFQTISGDAPVIALQLNRDSLVAACDANHLMKFFATLSKRLAPS
;
A
#
# COMPACT_ATOMS: atom_id res chain seq x y z
N ARG A 1 -9.91 -28.22 -2.82
CA ARG A 1 -8.87 -27.60 -1.95
C ARG A 1 -8.36 -26.30 -2.54
N PHE A 2 -7.72 -26.29 -3.72
CA PHE A 2 -7.29 -25.04 -4.35
C PHE A 2 -8.46 -24.05 -4.54
N CYS A 3 -9.49 -24.41 -5.31
CA CYS A 3 -10.63 -23.51 -5.56
C CYS A 3 -11.29 -22.98 -4.28
N ASP A 4 -11.40 -23.83 -3.24
CA ASP A 4 -11.95 -23.45 -1.93
C ASP A 4 -11.14 -22.33 -1.27
N ASN A 5 -9.82 -22.43 -1.30
CA ASN A 5 -8.89 -21.45 -0.72
C ASN A 5 -8.93 -20.08 -1.43
N TRP A 6 -9.44 -20.05 -2.66
CA TRP A 6 -9.52 -18.84 -3.51
C TRP A 6 -10.94 -18.35 -3.72
N GLY A 7 -11.94 -19.00 -3.11
CA GLY A 7 -13.35 -18.66 -3.33
C GLY A 7 -13.83 -18.86 -4.77
N ILE A 8 -13.20 -19.77 -5.51
CA ILE A 8 -13.53 -20.08 -6.91
C ILE A 8 -14.53 -21.25 -6.96
N SER A 9 -15.54 -21.16 -7.82
CA SER A 9 -16.46 -22.28 -8.07
C SER A 9 -15.71 -23.48 -8.67
N LYS A 10 -15.85 -24.66 -8.05
CA LYS A 10 -15.15 -25.88 -8.49
C LYS A 10 -15.52 -26.37 -9.88
N GLN A 11 -16.71 -26.00 -10.37
CA GLN A 11 -17.26 -26.59 -11.60
C GLN A 11 -16.66 -26.00 -12.88
N SER A 12 -15.93 -24.88 -12.80
CA SER A 12 -15.45 -24.15 -13.98
C SER A 12 -13.93 -24.02 -14.06
N GLU A 13 -13.19 -24.52 -13.07
CA GLU A 13 -11.78 -24.15 -12.88
C GLU A 13 -10.82 -25.34 -12.88
N THR A 14 -9.83 -25.30 -13.77
CA THR A 14 -8.69 -26.24 -13.78
C THR A 14 -7.39 -25.46 -13.62
N LEU A 15 -6.49 -25.94 -12.75
CA LEU A 15 -5.15 -25.40 -12.60
C LEU A 15 -4.30 -25.80 -13.81
N LEU A 16 -3.75 -24.81 -14.52
CA LEU A 16 -2.95 -24.99 -15.73
C LEU A 16 -1.45 -24.90 -15.46
N ALA A 17 -1.04 -23.98 -14.58
CA ALA A 17 0.35 -23.82 -14.18
C ALA A 17 0.46 -23.28 -12.75
N ALA A 18 1.59 -23.57 -12.11
CA ALA A 18 1.98 -23.00 -10.82
C ALA A 18 3.48 -22.69 -10.87
N ASP A 19 3.85 -21.50 -10.41
CA ASP A 19 5.24 -21.02 -10.42
C ASP A 19 5.53 -20.21 -9.15
N GLY A 20 6.80 -20.18 -8.76
CA GLY A 20 7.29 -19.45 -7.59
C GLY A 20 8.29 -18.39 -8.02
N GLY A 21 8.23 -17.21 -7.41
CA GLY A 21 9.16 -16.12 -7.67
C GLY A 21 9.12 -15.05 -6.59
N ARG A 22 9.47 -13.83 -6.98
CA ARG A 22 9.55 -12.65 -6.12
C ARG A 22 8.78 -11.49 -6.74
N TRP A 23 8.46 -10.51 -5.91
CA TRP A 23 8.00 -9.21 -6.37
C TRP A 23 9.20 -8.24 -6.40
N PRO A 24 9.27 -7.30 -7.36
CA PRO A 24 10.25 -6.22 -7.34
C PRO A 24 10.42 -5.47 -6.01
N GLN A 25 9.39 -5.34 -5.19
CA GLN A 25 9.51 -4.69 -3.89
C GLN A 25 10.19 -5.63 -2.88
N GLU A 26 11.29 -5.17 -2.28
CA GLU A 26 12.14 -5.95 -1.37
C GLU A 26 11.40 -6.53 -0.15
N TYR A 27 10.27 -5.92 0.25
CA TYR A 27 9.48 -6.43 1.38
C TYR A 27 8.60 -7.64 1.04
N VAL A 28 8.58 -8.07 -0.24
CA VAL A 28 7.85 -9.26 -0.70
C VAL A 28 8.86 -10.34 -1.14
N ASN A 29 9.32 -11.13 -0.17
CA ASN A 29 10.38 -12.12 -0.40
C ASN A 29 9.91 -13.37 -1.16
N GLU A 30 8.61 -13.65 -1.13
CA GLU A 30 8.02 -14.84 -1.75
C GLU A 30 6.69 -14.49 -2.43
N CYS A 31 6.58 -14.89 -3.69
CA CYS A 31 5.36 -14.84 -4.47
C CYS A 31 5.14 -16.20 -5.15
N ARG A 32 3.88 -16.62 -5.27
CA ARG A 32 3.44 -17.77 -6.06
C ARG A 32 2.39 -17.32 -7.04
N LEU A 33 2.54 -17.78 -8.26
CA LEU A 33 1.65 -17.53 -9.38
C LEU A 33 0.93 -18.83 -9.71
N PHE A 34 -0.39 -18.80 -9.80
CA PHE A 34 -1.20 -19.93 -10.26
C PHE A 34 -2.05 -19.48 -11.43
N VAL A 35 -1.92 -20.18 -12.55
CA VAL A 35 -2.72 -19.92 -13.75
C VAL A 35 -3.79 -20.98 -13.81
N THR A 36 -5.04 -20.55 -13.92
CA THR A 36 -6.19 -21.43 -14.05
C THR A 36 -6.92 -21.18 -15.37
N THR A 37 -7.99 -21.91 -15.65
CA THR A 37 -8.76 -21.75 -16.89
C THR A 37 -9.41 -20.38 -17.05
N ASN A 38 -9.78 -19.69 -15.96
CA ASN A 38 -10.45 -18.40 -16.01
C ASN A 38 -9.75 -17.31 -15.18
N HIS A 39 -8.81 -17.66 -14.29
CA HIS A 39 -8.14 -16.69 -13.42
C HIS A 39 -6.61 -16.82 -13.41
N LEU A 40 -5.96 -15.70 -13.16
CA LEU A 40 -4.62 -15.61 -12.61
C LEU A 40 -4.75 -15.40 -11.10
N CYS A 41 -4.20 -16.32 -10.30
CA CYS A 41 -4.21 -16.24 -8.84
C CYS A 41 -2.79 -15.92 -8.36
N ILE A 42 -2.63 -14.86 -7.58
CA ILE A 42 -1.35 -14.35 -7.10
C ILE A 42 -1.33 -14.43 -5.59
N LEU A 43 -0.39 -15.19 -5.05
CA LEU A 43 -0.19 -15.37 -3.62
C LEU A 43 1.14 -14.75 -3.23
N TRP A 44 1.20 -13.88 -2.25
CA TRP A 44 2.47 -13.33 -1.79
C TRP A 44 2.53 -13.20 -0.28
N LYS A 45 3.75 -13.15 0.26
CA LYS A 45 3.98 -12.94 1.68
C LYS A 45 4.76 -11.66 1.88
N MET A 46 4.20 -10.73 2.64
CA MET A 46 4.91 -9.53 3.08
C MET A 46 4.78 -9.36 4.58
N PHE A 47 5.90 -9.12 5.24
CA PHE A 47 5.97 -8.93 6.70
C PHE A 47 5.28 -10.05 7.50
N GLY A 48 5.42 -11.30 7.06
CA GLY A 48 4.82 -12.45 7.74
C GLY A 48 3.36 -12.74 7.36
N ILE A 49 2.67 -11.82 6.67
CA ILE A 49 1.27 -11.94 6.29
C ILE A 49 1.15 -12.48 4.86
N GLU A 50 0.31 -13.50 4.68
CA GLU A 50 -0.01 -14.11 3.38
C GLU A 50 -1.23 -13.43 2.75
N GLU A 51 -1.10 -13.01 1.49
CA GLU A 51 -2.15 -12.34 0.73
C GLU A 51 -2.47 -13.05 -0.57
N ARG A 52 -3.71 -12.88 -1.02
CA ARG A 52 -4.27 -13.53 -2.20
C ARG A 52 -4.96 -12.52 -3.08
N GLU A 53 -4.62 -12.53 -4.36
CA GLU A 53 -5.34 -11.79 -5.38
C GLU A 53 -5.79 -12.70 -6.52
N LEU A 54 -7.06 -12.55 -6.89
CA LEU A 54 -7.69 -13.29 -7.97
C LEU A 54 -8.01 -12.32 -9.12
N VAL A 55 -7.28 -12.45 -10.23
CA VAL A 55 -7.41 -11.60 -11.42
C VAL A 55 -8.09 -12.42 -12.53
N PRO A 56 -9.30 -12.05 -12.96
CA PRO A 56 -9.94 -12.70 -14.11
C PRO A 56 -9.09 -12.57 -15.38
N LEU A 57 -8.87 -13.67 -16.11
CA LEU A 57 -8.02 -13.68 -17.31
C LEU A 57 -8.55 -12.75 -18.41
N GLN A 58 -9.87 -12.55 -18.48
CA GLN A 58 -10.51 -11.60 -19.40
C GLN A 58 -10.09 -10.14 -19.19
N LEU A 59 -9.50 -9.82 -18.03
CA LEU A 59 -8.97 -8.49 -17.71
C LEU A 59 -7.47 -8.39 -17.97
N LEU A 60 -6.79 -9.47 -18.35
CA LEU A 60 -5.38 -9.42 -18.72
C LEU A 60 -5.27 -8.95 -20.18
N SER A 61 -4.46 -7.92 -20.41
CA SER A 61 -4.31 -7.32 -21.74
C SER A 61 -3.06 -7.80 -22.46
N ASN A 62 -1.98 -8.07 -21.72
CA ASN A 62 -0.70 -8.48 -22.29
C ASN A 62 0.17 -9.19 -21.24
N VAL A 63 1.04 -10.08 -21.70
CA VAL A 63 2.08 -10.72 -20.89
C VAL A 63 3.40 -10.60 -21.65
N THR A 64 4.37 -9.91 -21.07
CA THR A 64 5.66 -9.64 -21.73
C THR A 64 6.84 -9.81 -20.80
N HIS A 65 7.97 -10.22 -21.35
CA HIS A 65 9.25 -10.10 -20.68
C HIS A 65 9.69 -8.64 -20.58
N THR A 66 10.20 -8.27 -19.41
CA THR A 66 10.83 -6.98 -19.14
C THR A 66 12.08 -7.19 -18.29
N THR A 67 12.83 -6.12 -18.07
CA THR A 67 14.04 -6.15 -17.24
C THR A 67 13.88 -5.13 -16.12
N MET A 68 14.01 -5.59 -14.87
CA MET A 68 13.99 -4.75 -13.68
C MET A 68 15.41 -4.68 -13.12
N GLY A 69 16.14 -3.60 -13.43
CA GLY A 69 17.56 -3.50 -13.11
C GLY A 69 18.38 -4.52 -13.90
N LYS A 70 18.89 -5.56 -13.22
CA LYS A 70 19.67 -6.66 -13.84
C LYS A 70 18.88 -7.96 -13.96
N GLU A 71 17.66 -8.01 -13.43
CA GLU A 71 16.86 -9.24 -13.39
C GLU A 71 15.84 -9.26 -14.53
N LYS A 72 15.67 -10.44 -15.15
CA LYS A 72 14.53 -10.70 -16.02
C LYS A 72 13.25 -10.74 -15.19
N ALA A 73 12.19 -10.18 -15.72
CA ALA A 73 10.89 -10.15 -15.08
C ALA A 73 9.78 -10.45 -16.08
N LEU A 74 8.70 -11.08 -15.59
CA LEU A 74 7.46 -11.28 -16.33
C LEU A 74 6.48 -10.19 -15.92
N LYS A 75 6.10 -9.32 -16.86
CA LYS A 75 5.08 -8.30 -16.66
C LYS A 75 3.74 -8.80 -17.20
N VAL A 76 2.71 -8.78 -16.36
CA VAL A 76 1.32 -9.07 -16.69
C VAL A 76 0.53 -7.77 -16.62
N SER A 77 0.16 -7.25 -17.77
CA SER A 77 -0.63 -6.01 -17.89
C SER A 77 -2.12 -6.29 -17.77
N THR A 78 -2.85 -5.39 -17.13
CA THR A 78 -4.29 -5.54 -16.92
C THR A 78 -5.10 -4.37 -17.48
N ALA A 79 -6.31 -4.64 -17.96
CA ALA A 79 -7.24 -3.63 -18.47
C ALA A 79 -8.30 -3.31 -17.41
N ASN A 80 -8.31 -2.07 -16.92
CA ASN A 80 -9.27 -1.59 -15.91
C ASN A 80 -9.27 -2.42 -14.61
N TRP A 81 -8.16 -3.09 -14.30
CA TRP A 81 -7.93 -3.74 -13.02
C TRP A 81 -6.91 -2.94 -12.23
N LYS A 82 -6.83 -3.18 -10.92
CA LYS A 82 -6.16 -2.32 -9.93
C LYS A 82 -4.78 -1.82 -10.37
N GLN A 83 -3.95 -2.69 -10.94
CA GLN A 83 -2.59 -2.39 -11.40
C GLN A 83 -2.06 -3.48 -12.35
N ASP A 84 -0.91 -3.20 -12.98
CA ASP A 84 -0.08 -4.23 -13.62
C ASP A 84 0.71 -5.02 -12.56
N TYR A 85 1.04 -6.27 -12.87
CA TYR A 85 1.85 -7.13 -12.00
C TYR A 85 3.18 -7.44 -12.66
N THR A 86 4.26 -7.39 -11.89
CA THR A 86 5.60 -7.73 -12.35
C THR A 86 6.18 -8.77 -11.42
N PHE A 87 6.63 -9.88 -11.97
CA PHE A 87 7.21 -10.99 -11.21
C PHE A 87 8.68 -11.15 -11.59
N THR A 88 9.56 -11.20 -10.61
CA THR A 88 10.99 -11.47 -10.79
C THR A 88 11.32 -12.88 -10.31
N SER A 89 12.44 -13.42 -10.77
CA SER A 89 12.97 -14.71 -10.30
C SER A 89 11.98 -15.89 -10.38
N LEU A 90 11.08 -15.89 -11.37
CA LEU A 90 10.18 -17.02 -11.62
C LEU A 90 11.00 -18.26 -12.02
N GLN A 91 10.71 -19.41 -11.40
CA GLN A 91 11.44 -20.65 -11.66
C GLN A 91 11.19 -21.17 -13.08
N LEU A 92 9.98 -20.98 -13.59
CA LEU A 92 9.54 -21.47 -14.90
C LEU A 92 8.96 -20.33 -15.76
N MET A 93 9.68 -19.19 -15.84
CA MET A 93 9.20 -17.95 -16.47
C MET A 93 8.62 -18.14 -17.88
N GLU A 94 9.36 -18.80 -18.79
CA GLU A 94 8.93 -19.01 -20.19
C GLU A 94 7.68 -19.93 -20.27
N HIS A 95 7.60 -20.92 -19.39
CA HIS A 95 6.44 -21.81 -19.30
C HIS A 95 5.22 -21.05 -18.78
N SER A 96 5.38 -20.25 -17.72
CA SER A 96 4.34 -19.40 -17.14
C SER A 96 3.80 -18.39 -18.16
N GLU A 97 4.69 -17.75 -18.92
CA GLU A 97 4.34 -16.85 -20.03
C GLU A 97 3.50 -17.58 -21.09
N SER A 98 3.99 -18.72 -21.58
CA SER A 98 3.34 -19.52 -22.62
C SER A 98 1.93 -19.96 -22.20
N ILE A 99 1.77 -20.45 -20.97
CA ILE A 99 0.48 -20.89 -20.43
C ILE A 99 -0.47 -19.71 -20.23
N LEU A 100 0.01 -18.58 -19.70
CA LEU A 100 -0.81 -17.37 -19.54
C LEU A 100 -1.30 -16.85 -20.89
N ASN A 101 -0.42 -16.69 -21.87
CA ASN A 101 -0.79 -16.23 -23.21
C ASN A 101 -1.80 -17.18 -23.87
N SER A 102 -1.59 -18.49 -23.76
CA SER A 102 -2.53 -19.50 -24.25
C SER A 102 -3.90 -19.41 -23.56
N ALA A 103 -3.93 -19.20 -22.25
CA ALA A 103 -5.16 -19.07 -21.49
C ALA A 103 -5.92 -17.78 -21.83
N ILE A 104 -5.21 -16.66 -21.96
CA ILE A 104 -5.77 -15.36 -22.39
C ILE A 104 -6.41 -15.49 -23.78
N GLN A 105 -5.71 -16.11 -24.74
CA GLN A 105 -6.25 -16.33 -26.09
C GLN A 105 -7.51 -17.20 -26.08
N LYS A 106 -7.52 -18.28 -25.28
CA LYS A 106 -8.71 -19.15 -25.14
C LYS A 106 -9.91 -18.39 -24.57
N VAL A 107 -9.70 -17.55 -23.56
CA VAL A 107 -10.77 -16.73 -22.97
C VAL A 107 -11.26 -15.68 -23.96
N ALA A 108 -10.36 -15.05 -24.72
CA ALA A 108 -10.71 -14.08 -25.74
C ALA A 108 -11.52 -14.69 -26.91
N ALA A 109 -11.25 -15.95 -27.26
CA ALA A 109 -11.95 -16.69 -28.31
C ALA A 109 -13.32 -17.25 -27.86
N SER A 110 -13.61 -17.30 -26.56
CA SER A 110 -14.88 -17.83 -26.05
C SER A 110 -16.04 -16.87 -26.35
N PRO A 111 -17.09 -17.32 -27.08
CA PRO A 111 -18.24 -16.48 -27.44
C PRO A 111 -19.14 -16.15 -26.24
N ALA A 112 -19.05 -16.94 -25.16
CA ALA A 112 -19.73 -16.68 -23.90
C ALA A 112 -18.92 -15.64 -23.10
N ARG A 113 -18.97 -14.37 -23.50
CA ARG A 113 -18.59 -13.28 -22.61
C ARG A 113 -19.57 -13.32 -21.45
N LEU A 114 -19.15 -13.92 -20.34
CA LEU A 114 -19.83 -13.73 -19.07
C LEU A 114 -20.05 -12.22 -18.94
N PRO A 115 -21.26 -11.75 -18.60
CA PRO A 115 -21.44 -10.35 -18.31
C PRO A 115 -20.38 -10.05 -17.26
N VAL A 116 -19.40 -9.22 -17.63
CA VAL A 116 -18.55 -8.55 -16.67
C VAL A 116 -19.54 -7.69 -15.95
N ALA A 117 -20.18 -8.28 -14.93
CA ALA A 117 -20.99 -7.56 -14.00
C ALA A 117 -20.05 -6.43 -13.64
N ARG A 118 -20.45 -5.20 -14.01
CA ARG A 118 -19.94 -4.00 -13.38
C ARG A 118 -20.30 -4.23 -11.92
N ARG A 119 -19.48 -5.02 -11.22
CA ARG A 119 -19.29 -4.93 -9.80
C ARG A 119 -18.80 -3.50 -9.70
N LYS A 120 -19.78 -2.57 -9.58
CA LYS A 120 -19.63 -1.40 -8.73
C LYS A 120 -18.82 -1.93 -7.59
N THR A 121 -17.60 -1.44 -7.49
CA THR A 121 -16.56 -1.87 -6.57
C THR A 121 -17.10 -1.77 -5.14
N LEU A 122 -17.91 -2.76 -4.77
CA LEU A 122 -18.20 -3.19 -3.41
C LEU A 122 -17.00 -3.97 -2.87
N TYR A 123 -15.85 -3.91 -3.55
CA TYR A 123 -14.62 -3.65 -2.86
C TYR A 123 -14.69 -2.24 -2.25
N GLN A 124 -15.49 -2.08 -1.19
CA GLN A 124 -14.91 -1.44 -0.01
C GLN A 124 -13.70 -2.30 0.29
N THR A 125 -12.57 -1.91 -0.30
CA THR A 125 -11.28 -2.48 -0.01
C THR A 125 -11.06 -2.13 1.46
N ASN A 126 -11.55 -2.99 2.35
CA ASN A 126 -10.84 -3.30 3.58
C ASN A 126 -9.49 -3.83 3.10
N ASN A 127 -8.63 -2.92 2.67
CA ASN A 127 -7.25 -3.22 2.40
C ASN A 127 -6.73 -3.67 3.76
N PRO A 128 -6.45 -4.96 3.96
CA PRO A 128 -6.11 -5.47 5.28
C PRO A 128 -4.85 -4.79 5.83
N PHE A 129 -4.06 -4.14 4.97
CA PHE A 129 -2.85 -3.37 5.30
C PHE A 129 -3.11 -1.94 5.75
N LEU A 130 -4.31 -1.42 5.55
CA LEU A 130 -4.65 -0.09 5.99
C LEU A 130 -5.57 -0.18 7.19
N LEU A 131 -5.38 0.75 8.12
CA LEU A 131 -6.37 1.00 9.13
C LEU A 131 -7.65 1.45 8.43
N SER A 132 -8.76 0.83 8.83
CA SER A 132 -10.08 1.36 8.53
C SER A 132 -10.20 2.79 9.06
N PRO A 133 -11.13 3.61 8.54
CA PRO A 133 -11.36 4.95 9.07
C PRO A 133 -11.63 4.96 10.59
N MET A 134 -12.30 3.93 11.11
CA MET A 134 -12.59 3.79 12.53
C MET A 134 -11.32 3.51 13.35
N GLU A 135 -10.49 2.54 12.93
CA GLU A 135 -9.21 2.25 13.61
C GLU A 135 -8.25 3.44 13.53
N TRP A 136 -8.19 4.13 12.38
CA TRP A 136 -7.40 5.35 12.23
C TRP A 136 -7.84 6.42 13.23
N ASN A 137 -9.14 6.68 13.34
CA ASN A 137 -9.67 7.66 14.28
C ASN A 137 -9.44 7.24 15.73
N ALA A 138 -9.50 5.95 16.05
CA ALA A 138 -9.22 5.44 17.39
C ALA A 138 -7.78 5.73 17.84
N ILE A 139 -6.78 5.61 16.95
CA ILE A 139 -5.39 5.96 17.27
C ILE A 139 -5.26 7.44 17.64
N TRP A 140 -5.96 8.33 16.92
CA TRP A 140 -5.93 9.77 17.21
C TRP A 140 -6.82 10.19 18.37
N ALA A 141 -7.75 9.34 18.83
CA ALA A 141 -8.59 9.62 19.98
C ALA A 141 -7.78 9.73 21.28
N GLU A 142 -6.71 8.93 21.39
CA GLU A 142 -5.77 8.95 22.52
C GLU A 142 -4.66 10.02 22.37
N ALA A 143 -4.64 10.75 21.25
CA ALA A 143 -3.60 11.74 21.01
C ALA A 143 -3.80 12.99 21.87
N LYS A 144 -2.70 13.53 22.40
CA LYS A 144 -2.73 14.72 23.24
C LYS A 144 -3.02 15.95 22.39
N LYS A 145 -4.07 16.70 22.71
CA LYS A 145 -4.31 18.01 22.09
C LYS A 145 -3.32 19.04 22.63
N ILE A 146 -2.56 19.68 21.75
CA ILE A 146 -1.56 20.69 22.09
C ILE A 146 -1.84 21.99 21.32
N GLN A 147 -1.50 23.12 21.94
CA GLN A 147 -1.62 24.45 21.35
C GLN A 147 -0.26 25.14 21.36
N PHE A 148 0.11 25.69 20.21
CA PHE A 148 1.33 26.48 20.00
C PHE A 148 0.97 27.95 19.80
N LYS A 149 1.78 28.83 20.37
CA LYS A 149 1.71 30.29 20.17
C LYS A 149 2.18 30.65 18.77
N PRO A 150 1.78 31.82 18.23
CA PRO A 150 2.31 32.29 16.96
C PRO A 150 3.85 32.32 16.93
N ASN A 151 4.44 31.94 15.80
CA ASN A 151 5.89 31.86 15.58
C ASN A 151 6.68 30.96 16.57
N GLU A 152 6.02 30.06 17.29
CA GLU A 152 6.66 29.08 18.15
C GLU A 152 7.29 27.94 17.34
N VAL A 153 8.45 27.45 17.79
CA VAL A 153 9.11 26.26 17.25
C VAL A 153 8.35 25.02 17.72
N ILE A 154 7.81 24.26 16.76
CA ILE A 154 7.07 23.02 17.00
C ILE A 154 8.02 21.82 16.96
N ILE A 155 8.91 21.80 15.95
CA ILE A 155 9.90 20.74 15.75
C ILE A 155 11.26 21.39 15.53
N ASP A 156 12.24 21.07 16.39
CA ASP A 156 13.61 21.57 16.34
C ASP A 156 14.53 20.57 15.60
N THR A 157 15.50 21.07 14.83
CA THR A 157 16.50 20.26 14.12
C THR A 157 17.68 19.83 14.99
N LYS A 158 17.75 20.32 16.23
CA LYS A 158 18.85 19.98 17.16
C LYS A 158 18.67 18.63 17.85
N GLN A 159 17.46 18.09 17.86
CA GLN A 159 17.12 16.89 18.61
C GLN A 159 16.22 15.96 17.82
N ALA A 160 16.35 14.66 18.09
CA ALA A 160 15.41 13.67 17.59
C ALA A 160 14.00 13.99 18.12
N HIS A 161 13.00 13.80 17.27
CA HIS A 161 11.62 14.17 17.59
C HIS A 161 10.68 12.99 17.39
N SER A 162 10.23 12.39 18.50
CA SER A 162 9.42 11.17 18.53
C SER A 162 7.91 11.40 18.45
N PHE A 163 7.48 12.58 17.99
CA PHE A 163 6.06 12.94 17.92
C PHE A 163 5.58 13.12 16.47
N LEU A 164 4.40 12.57 16.20
CA LEU A 164 3.64 12.82 14.99
C LEU A 164 2.50 13.78 15.31
N TYR A 165 2.23 14.73 14.41
CA TYR A 165 1.16 15.69 14.62
C TYR A 165 0.11 15.63 13.53
N GLN A 166 -1.15 15.79 13.92
CA GLN A 166 -2.26 16.08 13.01
C GLN A 166 -2.77 17.49 13.26
N LEU A 167 -2.72 18.33 12.23
CA LEU A 167 -3.10 19.74 12.33
C LEU A 167 -4.63 19.91 12.43
N VAL A 168 -5.12 20.48 13.53
CA VAL A 168 -6.55 20.75 13.74
C VAL A 168 -6.92 22.16 13.28
N SER A 169 -6.09 23.15 13.59
CA SER A 169 -6.26 24.54 13.15
C SER A 169 -4.93 25.30 13.13
N GLY A 170 -4.88 26.39 12.35
CA GLY A 170 -3.68 27.21 12.19
C GLY A 170 -2.88 26.87 10.93
N ARG A 171 -1.65 27.39 10.85
CA ARG A 171 -0.71 27.15 9.75
C ARG A 171 0.65 26.76 10.31
N VAL A 172 1.29 25.80 9.65
CA VAL A 172 2.60 25.30 10.02
C VAL A 172 3.55 25.52 8.85
N MET A 173 4.73 26.07 9.13
CA MET A 173 5.70 26.52 8.14
C MET A 173 7.06 25.88 8.40
N ALA A 174 7.82 25.65 7.33
CA ALA A 174 9.24 25.35 7.41
C ALA A 174 9.95 26.67 7.69
N ASN A 175 10.78 26.71 8.74
CA ASN A 175 11.60 27.87 9.01
C ASN A 175 12.70 27.95 7.94
N GLY A 176 12.62 28.99 7.12
CA GLY A 176 13.50 29.25 6.00
C GLY A 176 13.36 30.72 5.58
N SER A 177 14.14 31.15 4.59
CA SER A 177 14.05 32.51 4.06
C SER A 177 13.75 32.48 2.56
N PRO A 178 12.48 32.64 2.13
CA PRO A 178 11.28 32.89 2.96
C PRO A 178 10.72 31.61 3.61
N PRO A 179 9.89 31.73 4.68
CA PRO A 179 9.19 30.58 5.26
C PRO A 179 8.24 29.93 4.25
N VAL A 180 8.19 28.59 4.25
CA VAL A 180 7.36 27.81 3.30
C VAL A 180 6.22 27.14 4.05
N LEU A 181 4.98 27.28 3.56
CA LEU A 181 3.81 26.62 4.14
C LEU A 181 3.90 25.09 3.93
N ILE A 182 3.97 24.32 5.02
CA ILE A 182 4.07 22.84 4.96
C ILE A 182 2.68 22.21 4.99
N SER A 183 1.75 22.76 5.77
CA SER A 183 0.59 21.99 6.22
C SER A 183 -0.68 22.83 6.37
N LYS A 184 -1.81 22.24 5.97
CA LYS A 184 -3.18 22.78 6.08
C LYS A 184 -4.00 21.95 7.07
N LYS A 185 -5.16 22.43 7.51
CA LYS A 185 -6.06 21.67 8.41
C LYS A 185 -6.24 20.21 7.93
N GLY A 186 -6.06 19.26 8.83
CA GLY A 186 -6.16 17.81 8.60
C GLY A 186 -4.88 17.13 8.12
N THR A 187 -3.85 17.91 7.73
CA THR A 187 -2.56 17.34 7.30
C THR A 187 -1.73 16.85 8.48
N ILE A 188 -0.88 15.86 8.19
CA ILE A 188 0.04 15.24 9.15
C ILE A 188 1.43 15.80 8.91
N PHE A 189 2.17 16.10 9.98
CA PHE A 189 3.56 16.55 9.91
C PHE A 189 4.41 15.96 11.03
N GLY A 190 5.74 16.08 10.90
CA GLY A 190 6.71 15.43 11.79
C GLY A 190 6.97 13.94 11.46
N ALA A 191 6.53 13.47 10.29
CA ALA A 191 6.61 12.06 9.94
C ALA A 191 8.06 11.54 9.81
N ILE A 192 8.97 12.33 9.22
CA ILE A 192 10.37 11.91 9.00
C ILE A 192 11.05 11.56 10.31
N SER A 193 11.07 12.48 11.27
CA SER A 193 11.65 12.24 12.60
C SER A 193 10.90 11.15 13.38
N PHE A 194 9.58 11.04 13.17
CA PHE A 194 8.79 9.96 13.76
C PHE A 194 9.20 8.58 13.24
N PHE A 195 9.64 8.43 11.99
CA PHE A 195 10.11 7.16 11.43
C PHE A 195 11.57 6.86 11.76
N GLU A 196 12.45 7.83 11.56
CA GLU A 196 13.89 7.59 11.54
C GLU A 196 14.59 7.75 12.90
N GLU A 197 13.88 8.23 13.93
CA GLU A 197 14.47 8.63 15.23
C GLU A 197 15.65 9.61 15.09
N SER A 198 15.72 10.28 13.94
CA SER A 198 16.74 11.25 13.57
C SER A 198 16.23 12.67 13.78
N ALA A 199 17.18 13.61 13.85
CA ALA A 199 16.83 15.02 13.84
C ALA A 199 16.24 15.39 12.47
N PRO A 200 15.13 16.15 12.42
CA PRO A 200 14.47 16.49 11.17
C PRO A 200 15.34 17.44 10.33
N PRO A 201 15.17 17.42 8.99
CA PRO A 201 16.02 18.20 8.07
C PRO A 201 15.76 19.72 8.12
N PHE A 202 14.62 20.15 8.63
CA PHE A 202 14.26 21.56 8.75
C PHE A 202 13.44 21.80 10.01
N GLN A 203 13.57 23.00 10.56
CA GLN A 203 12.81 23.42 11.73
C GLN A 203 11.37 23.72 11.30
N THR A 204 10.40 23.26 12.08
CA THR A 204 8.98 23.51 11.84
C THR A 204 8.46 24.51 12.86
N ILE A 205 7.83 25.59 12.39
CA ILE A 205 7.29 26.67 13.22
C ILE A 205 5.79 26.85 12.95
N SER A 206 5.05 27.35 13.94
CA SER A 206 3.70 27.88 13.72
C SER A 206 3.75 29.20 12.95
N GLY A 207 2.72 29.51 12.16
CA GLY A 207 2.57 30.81 11.51
C GLY A 207 2.12 31.94 12.44
N ASP A 208 1.53 32.99 11.85
CA ASP A 208 1.14 34.22 12.54
C ASP A 208 -0.06 34.08 13.50
N ALA A 209 -0.69 32.90 13.53
CA ALA A 209 -1.84 32.60 14.38
C ALA A 209 -1.57 31.34 15.22
N PRO A 210 -2.24 31.20 16.39
CA PRO A 210 -2.11 30.00 17.21
C PRO A 210 -2.42 28.73 16.41
N VAL A 211 -1.61 27.69 16.65
CA VAL A 211 -1.77 26.37 16.03
C VAL A 211 -2.31 25.41 17.06
N ILE A 212 -3.30 24.60 16.67
CA ILE A 212 -3.79 23.49 17.49
C ILE A 212 -3.53 22.20 16.72
N ALA A 213 -2.90 21.24 17.38
CA ALA A 213 -2.61 19.93 16.81
C ALA A 213 -2.96 18.80 17.78
N LEU A 214 -3.21 17.62 17.24
CA LEU A 214 -3.17 16.37 18.00
C LEU A 214 -1.75 15.84 17.92
N GLN A 215 -1.16 15.48 19.06
CA GLN A 215 0.20 14.98 19.20
C GLN A 215 0.15 13.50 19.60
N LEU A 216 0.75 12.65 18.77
CA LEU A 216 0.91 11.22 19.01
C LEU A 216 2.38 10.92 19.31
N ASN A 217 2.66 10.31 20.46
CA ASN A 217 4.01 9.90 20.85
C ASN A 217 4.33 8.49 20.33
N ARG A 218 5.51 8.30 19.73
CA ARG A 218 5.93 7.02 19.15
C ARG A 218 5.95 5.88 20.16
N ASP A 219 6.59 6.08 21.30
CA ASP A 219 6.75 5.03 22.30
C ASP A 219 5.41 4.59 22.88
N SER A 220 4.51 5.56 23.10
CA SER A 220 3.14 5.30 23.55
C SER A 220 2.35 4.50 22.50
N LEU A 221 2.49 4.83 21.22
CA LEU A 221 1.86 4.08 20.12
C LEU A 221 2.40 2.65 20.03
N VAL A 222 3.73 2.49 20.10
CA VAL A 222 4.40 1.19 20.04
C VAL A 222 4.02 0.30 21.22
N ALA A 223 3.87 0.88 22.41
CA ALA A 223 3.43 0.14 23.60
C ALA A 223 1.93 -0.25 23.54
N ALA A 224 1.10 0.55 22.89
CA ALA A 224 -0.36 0.35 22.84
C ALA A 224 -0.83 -0.56 21.69
N CYS A 225 -0.02 -0.75 20.65
CA CYS A 225 -0.39 -1.52 19.47
C CYS A 225 0.45 -2.79 19.32
N ASP A 226 -0.19 -3.88 18.90
CA ASP A 226 0.54 -5.05 18.44
C ASP A 226 1.28 -4.79 17.11
N ALA A 227 2.19 -5.69 16.74
CA ALA A 227 3.00 -5.56 15.53
C ALA A 227 2.17 -5.39 14.25
N ASN A 228 1.01 -6.06 14.17
CA ASN A 228 0.14 -5.98 13.01
C ASN A 228 -0.56 -4.61 12.91
N HIS A 229 -1.07 -4.09 14.02
CA HIS A 229 -1.66 -2.75 14.09
C HIS A 229 -0.62 -1.65 13.80
N LEU A 230 0.61 -1.79 14.30
CA LEU A 230 1.70 -0.87 13.99
C LEU A 230 2.04 -0.88 12.51
N MET A 231 2.14 -2.05 11.89
CA MET A 231 2.36 -2.16 10.44
C MET A 231 1.26 -1.47 9.65
N LYS A 232 -0.02 -1.72 10.00
CA LYS A 232 -1.16 -1.06 9.34
C LYS A 232 -1.13 0.45 9.53
N PHE A 233 -0.75 0.91 10.72
CA PHE A 233 -0.59 2.33 11.00
C PHE A 233 0.45 2.97 10.07
N PHE A 234 1.64 2.39 9.97
CA PHE A 234 2.71 2.92 9.13
C PHE A 234 2.36 2.88 7.64
N ALA A 235 1.71 1.80 7.17
CA ALA A 235 1.22 1.71 5.79
C ALA A 235 0.15 2.79 5.50
N THR A 236 -0.76 3.03 6.46
CA THR A 236 -1.79 4.07 6.34
C THR A 236 -1.21 5.47 6.36
N LEU A 237 -0.22 5.70 7.23
CA LEU A 237 0.50 6.96 7.33
C LEU A 237 1.25 7.25 6.02
N SER A 238 2.02 6.29 5.50
CA SER A 238 2.72 6.42 4.22
C SER A 238 1.76 6.76 3.08
N LYS A 239 0.63 6.05 2.97
CA LYS A 239 -0.41 6.36 1.97
C LYS A 239 -0.97 7.78 2.11
N ARG A 240 -1.15 8.29 3.33
CA ARG A 240 -1.66 9.65 3.57
C ARG A 240 -0.62 10.75 3.30
N LEU A 241 0.66 10.42 3.35
CA LEU A 241 1.76 11.35 3.07
C LEU A 241 2.12 11.42 1.58
N ALA A 242 1.75 10.40 0.80
CA ALA A 242 1.97 10.40 -0.63
C ALA A 242 1.24 11.59 -1.29
N PRO A 243 1.90 12.33 -2.21
CA PRO A 243 1.26 13.42 -2.94
C PRO A 243 0.08 12.87 -3.74
N SER A 244 -1.10 13.46 -3.53
CA SER A 244 -2.34 13.16 -4.27
C SER A 244 -2.31 13.69 -5.69
#